data_AF-A0A965N604-F1
#
_entry.id   AF-A0A965N604-F1
#
_cell.length_a   1.000
_cell.length_b   1.000
_cell.length_c   1.000
_cell.angle_alpha   90.00
_cell.angle_beta   90.00
_cell.angle_gamma   90.00
#
_symmetry.space_group_name_H-M   'P 1'
#
loop_
_entity.id
_entity.type
_entity.pdbx_description
1 polymer ?
#
loop_
_entity_poly.entity_id
_entity_poly.type
_entity_poly.pdbx_seq_one_letter_code
_entity_poly.pdbx_strand_id
1 'polypeptide(L)'
;YLTFYTDQNFFSDRTNGWIELSEWDSTYAFTGVVDHFGWRLQYERDAPIDRRGIKQAHADGLITAKLQSAQDMAWWRRLFPNQSLTMYGGAGWLFHNSNYFARPDNTGRALC
;
A
#
# COMPACT_ATOMS: atom_id res chain seq x y z
N TYR A 1 -1.63 -17.56 4.72
CA TYR A 1 -1.84 -16.76 5.96
C TYR A 1 -2.66 -15.53 5.61
N LEU A 2 -3.27 -14.89 6.61
CA LEU A 2 -4.07 -13.68 6.44
C LEU A 2 -3.62 -12.66 7.49
N THR A 3 -3.36 -11.43 7.07
CA THR A 3 -2.89 -10.35 7.93
C THR A 3 -3.66 -9.08 7.63
N PHE A 4 -4.26 -8.52 8.66
CA PHE A 4 -4.79 -7.16 8.65
C PHE A 4 -3.85 -6.28 9.47
N TYR A 5 -3.44 -5.13 8.92
CA TYR A 5 -2.68 -4.14 9.66
C TYR A 5 -3.24 -2.75 9.42
N THR A 6 -2.94 -1.88 10.38
CA THR A 6 -3.24 -0.47 10.27
C THR A 6 -2.06 0.34 10.79
N ASP A 7 -1.80 1.45 10.14
CA ASP A 7 -0.83 2.46 10.56
C ASP A 7 -1.57 3.77 10.85
N GLN A 8 -1.20 4.45 11.92
CA GLN A 8 -1.93 5.60 12.46
C GLN A 8 -0.90 6.65 12.87
N ASN A 9 -0.76 7.69 12.06
CA ASN A 9 0.19 8.77 12.27
C ASN A 9 -0.55 10.05 12.63
N PHE A 10 -0.09 10.70 13.69
CA PHE A 10 -0.62 11.98 14.15
C PHE A 10 0.46 13.04 14.09
N PHE A 11 0.14 14.19 13.49
CA PHE A 11 1.04 15.33 13.43
C PHE A 11 0.49 16.50 14.23
N SER A 12 1.41 17.32 14.74
CA SER A 12 1.10 18.51 15.53
C SER A 12 1.87 19.70 14.99
N ASP A 13 1.20 20.84 14.87
CA ASP A 13 1.83 22.09 14.42
C ASP A 13 2.65 22.71 15.55
N ARG A 14 3.93 22.95 15.27
CA ARG A 14 4.90 23.51 16.23
C ARG A 14 4.51 24.89 16.78
N THR A 15 3.62 25.60 16.10
CA THR A 15 3.20 26.97 16.43
C THR A 15 2.02 27.06 17.39
N ASN A 16 1.18 26.02 17.51
CA ASN A 16 -0.04 26.06 18.32
C ASN A 16 0.08 25.42 19.72
N GLY A 17 1.18 24.70 19.99
CA GLY A 17 1.47 24.12 21.32
C GLY A 17 1.89 22.65 21.24
N TRP A 18 2.19 22.03 22.38
CA TRP A 18 2.78 20.68 22.43
C TRP A 18 1.77 19.54 22.12
N ILE A 19 0.45 19.80 22.12
CA ILE A 19 -0.57 18.73 22.05
C ILE A 19 -1.73 19.09 21.12
N GLU A 20 -1.56 20.04 20.19
CA GLU A 20 -2.62 20.33 19.21
C GLU A 20 -2.42 19.46 17.97
N LEU A 21 -3.28 18.46 17.79
CA LEU A 21 -3.23 17.55 16.64
C LEU A 21 -3.82 18.26 15.41
N SER A 22 -3.00 18.45 14.37
CA SER A 22 -3.38 19.16 13.15
C SER A 22 -3.76 18.22 12.01
N GLU A 23 -3.17 17.02 11.95
CA GLU A 23 -3.32 16.06 10.84
C GLU A 23 -3.35 14.62 11.38
N TRP A 24 -4.20 13.81 10.76
CA TRP A 24 -4.32 12.38 11.02
C TRP A 24 -4.21 11.62 9.71
N ASP A 25 -3.13 10.88 9.59
CA ASP A 25 -2.91 9.95 8.49
C ASP A 25 -3.19 8.52 8.98
N SER A 26 -4.00 7.82 8.20
CA SER A 26 -4.45 6.47 8.54
C SER A 26 -4.36 5.57 7.33
N THR A 27 -3.60 4.49 7.49
CA THR A 27 -3.48 3.43 6.49
C THR A 27 -4.08 2.16 7.04
N TYR A 28 -4.85 1.48 6.20
CA TYR A 28 -5.47 0.20 6.47
C TYR A 28 -5.10 -0.74 5.35
N ALA A 29 -4.62 -1.91 5.69
CA ALA A 29 -4.23 -2.88 4.70
C ALA A 29 -4.63 -4.28 5.11
N PHE A 30 -5.14 -5.01 4.14
CA PHE A 30 -5.58 -6.37 4.25
C PHE A 30 -4.78 -7.19 3.24
N THR A 31 -4.06 -8.19 3.73
CA THR A 31 -3.16 -8.99 2.91
C THR A 31 -3.36 -10.46 3.19
N GLY A 32 -3.26 -11.27 2.15
CA GLY A 32 -3.39 -12.71 2.27
C GLY A 32 -2.47 -13.41 1.30
N VAL A 33 -2.04 -14.60 1.68
CA VAL A 33 -1.39 -15.55 0.78
C VAL A 33 -2.10 -16.89 0.93
N VAL A 34 -2.58 -17.41 -0.20
CA VAL A 34 -3.14 -18.74 -0.33
C VAL A 34 -2.34 -19.46 -1.40
N ASP A 35 -1.62 -20.50 -0.99
CA ASP A 35 -0.79 -21.30 -1.89
C ASP A 35 0.21 -20.43 -2.68
N HIS A 36 0.09 -20.39 -4.00
CA HIS A 36 0.93 -19.62 -4.91
C HIS A 36 0.47 -18.18 -5.14
N PHE A 37 -0.69 -17.79 -4.59
CA PHE A 37 -1.33 -16.50 -4.85
C PHE A 37 -1.32 -15.62 -3.61
N GLY A 38 -0.75 -14.43 -3.75
CA GLY A 38 -0.83 -13.35 -2.79
C GLY A 38 -1.80 -12.27 -3.24
N TRP A 39 -2.39 -11.58 -2.28
CA TRP A 39 -3.12 -10.35 -2.55
C TRP A 39 -2.92 -9.34 -1.42
N ARG A 40 -3.04 -8.07 -1.77
CA ARG A 40 -3.04 -6.92 -0.88
C ARG A 40 -4.13 -5.96 -1.32
N LEU A 41 -4.91 -5.48 -0.36
CA LEU A 41 -5.77 -4.33 -0.50
C LEU A 41 -5.30 -3.30 0.51
N GLN A 42 -5.00 -2.10 0.06
CA GLN A 42 -4.55 -1.00 0.90
C GLN A 42 -5.43 0.22 0.66
N TYR A 43 -5.78 0.89 1.75
CA TYR A 43 -6.51 2.14 1.76
C TYR A 43 -5.80 3.10 2.69
N GLU A 44 -5.43 4.26 2.18
CA GLU A 44 -4.78 5.32 2.92
C GLU A 44 -5.60 6.59 2.85
N ARG A 45 -5.64 7.30 3.96
CA ARG A 45 -6.37 8.54 4.12
C ARG A 45 -5.54 9.51 4.94
N ASP A 46 -5.05 10.53 4.25
CA ASP A 46 -4.47 11.75 4.81
C ASP A 46 -5.59 12.79 4.94
N ALA A 47 -5.87 13.23 6.18
CA ALA A 47 -6.83 14.28 6.43
C ALA A 47 -6.36 15.24 7.54
N PRO A 48 -6.44 16.57 7.30
CA PRO A 48 -6.32 17.55 8.38
C PRO A 48 -7.46 17.37 9.38
N ILE A 49 -7.12 17.36 10.66
CA ILE A 49 -8.09 17.27 11.77
C ILE A 49 -8.78 18.63 11.98
N ASP A 50 -8.00 19.72 11.86
CA ASP A 50 -8.43 21.07 12.25
C ASP A 50 -8.89 21.95 11.07
N ARG A 51 -8.34 21.74 9.87
CA ARG A 51 -8.64 22.60 8.69
C ARG A 51 -9.60 21.92 7.71
N ARG A 52 -10.39 22.73 6.99
CA ARG A 52 -11.13 22.33 5.76
C ARG A 52 -10.16 22.10 4.56
N GLY A 53 -9.03 21.46 4.81
CA GLY A 53 -8.00 21.20 3.81
C GLY A 53 -8.34 20.03 2.90
N ILE A 54 -7.54 19.88 1.85
CA ILE A 54 -7.68 18.84 0.82
C ILE A 54 -7.50 17.48 1.49
N LYS A 55 -8.51 16.62 1.38
CA LYS A 55 -8.43 15.22 1.82
C LYS A 55 -7.80 14.41 0.69
N GLN A 56 -6.64 13.83 0.94
CA GLN A 56 -5.99 12.92 0.01
C GLN A 56 -6.24 11.50 0.48
N ALA A 57 -7.05 10.77 -0.28
CA ALA A 57 -7.29 9.35 -0.02
C ALA A 57 -6.97 8.56 -1.27
N HIS A 58 -6.24 7.46 -1.08
CA HIS A 58 -5.97 6.51 -2.14
C HIS A 58 -6.28 5.07 -1.72
N ALA A 59 -6.73 4.29 -2.69
CA ALA A 59 -6.98 2.87 -2.51
C ALA A 59 -6.29 2.11 -3.62
N ASP A 60 -5.51 1.09 -3.27
CA ASP A 60 -4.86 0.21 -4.21
C ASP A 60 -5.10 -1.26 -3.87
N GLY A 61 -4.98 -2.09 -4.90
CA GLY A 61 -4.98 -3.52 -4.77
C GLY A 61 -3.86 -4.11 -5.60
N LEU A 62 -3.21 -5.14 -5.06
CA LEU A 62 -2.15 -5.87 -5.71
C LEU A 62 -2.45 -7.35 -5.61
N ILE A 63 -2.40 -8.06 -6.73
CA ILE A 63 -2.45 -9.51 -6.79
C ILE A 63 -1.10 -10.00 -7.28
N THR A 64 -0.54 -11.00 -6.60
CA THR A 64 0.76 -11.59 -6.93
C THR A 64 0.61 -13.09 -7.07
N ALA A 65 1.37 -13.67 -7.98
CA ALA A 65 1.44 -15.11 -8.21
C ALA A 65 2.90 -15.52 -8.28
N LYS A 66 3.24 -16.59 -7.56
CA LYS A 66 4.55 -17.20 -7.54
C LYS A 66 4.43 -18.65 -7.94
N LEU A 67 4.94 -19.01 -9.11
CA LEU A 67 4.93 -20.40 -9.60
C LEU A 67 6.33 -21.00 -9.50
N GLN A 68 6.42 -22.25 -9.05
CA GLN A 68 7.70 -22.95 -8.95
C GLN A 68 7.71 -24.23 -9.79
N SER A 69 8.75 -24.41 -10.60
CA SER A 69 8.84 -25.54 -11.52
C SER A 69 8.87 -26.91 -10.82
N ALA A 70 9.33 -26.95 -9.57
CA ALA A 70 9.40 -28.17 -8.78
C ALA A 70 8.02 -28.70 -8.36
N GLN A 71 7.03 -27.83 -8.20
CA GLN A 71 5.68 -28.15 -7.70
C GLN A 71 4.60 -27.99 -8.78
N ASP A 72 4.70 -26.98 -9.66
CA ASP A 72 3.57 -26.57 -10.52
C ASP A 72 3.79 -26.88 -12.02
N MET A 73 5.02 -27.18 -12.45
CA MET A 73 5.36 -27.33 -13.88
C MET A 73 5.97 -28.70 -14.20
N ALA A 74 5.11 -29.73 -14.19
CA ALA A 74 5.50 -31.11 -14.47
C ALA A 74 6.22 -31.28 -15.83
N TRP A 75 5.84 -30.49 -16.84
CA TRP A 75 6.47 -30.51 -18.17
C TRP A 75 7.90 -29.95 -18.16
N TRP A 76 8.15 -28.86 -17.41
CA TRP A 76 9.47 -28.26 -17.26
C TRP A 76 10.41 -29.20 -16.50
N ARG A 77 9.92 -29.80 -15.42
CA ARG A 77 10.66 -30.80 -14.64
C ARG A 77 11.00 -32.05 -15.48
N ARG A 78 10.14 -32.43 -16.43
CA ARG A 78 10.38 -33.56 -17.34
C ARG A 78 11.48 -33.25 -18.37
N LEU A 79 11.57 -32.01 -18.85
CA LEU A 79 12.58 -31.58 -19.82
C LEU A 79 13.91 -31.18 -19.15
N PHE A 80 13.86 -30.62 -17.93
CA PHE A 80 15.02 -30.10 -17.21
C PHE A 80 15.00 -30.55 -15.73
N PRO A 81 15.30 -31.82 -15.43
CA PRO A 81 15.12 -32.42 -14.11
C PRO A 81 16.02 -31.84 -13.01
N ASN A 82 17.17 -31.26 -13.37
CA ASN A 82 18.13 -30.67 -12.44
C ASN A 82 18.09 -29.14 -12.39
N GLN A 83 17.05 -28.52 -12.97
CA GLN A 83 16.93 -27.05 -13.07
C GLN A 83 15.67 -26.58 -12.36
N SER A 84 15.83 -25.62 -11.43
CA SER A 84 14.71 -24.95 -10.78
C SER A 84 14.41 -23.62 -11.46
N LEU A 85 13.18 -23.46 -11.95
CA LEU A 85 12.66 -22.19 -12.45
C LEU A 85 11.60 -21.68 -11.46
N THR A 86 11.76 -20.45 -10.98
CA THR A 86 10.73 -19.75 -10.21
C THR A 86 10.27 -18.56 -11.02
N MET A 87 8.96 -18.46 -11.23
CA MET A 87 8.35 -17.32 -11.90
C MET A 87 7.56 -16.52 -10.88
N TYR A 88 7.71 -15.20 -10.93
CA TYR A 88 6.95 -14.28 -10.10
C TYR A 88 6.32 -13.22 -11.00
N GLY A 89 5.03 -12.98 -10.81
CA GLY A 89 4.28 -11.97 -11.53
C GLY A 89 3.20 -11.37 -10.65
N GLY A 90 2.78 -10.15 -10.96
CA GLY A 90 1.70 -9.49 -10.24
C GLY A 90 1.06 -8.38 -11.05
N ALA A 91 -0.17 -8.06 -10.70
CA ALA A 91 -0.94 -6.97 -11.28
C ALA A 91 -1.46 -6.09 -10.15
N GLY A 92 -1.23 -4.78 -10.27
CA GLY A 92 -1.69 -3.77 -9.33
C GLY A 92 -2.73 -2.86 -9.97
N TRP A 93 -3.71 -2.42 -9.19
CA TRP A 93 -4.73 -1.46 -9.61
C TRP A 93 -4.91 -0.38 -8.55
N LEU A 94 -4.96 0.87 -8.99
CA LEU A 94 -5.26 2.02 -8.13
C LEU A 94 -6.73 2.40 -8.35
N PHE A 95 -7.58 2.16 -7.35
CA PHE A 95 -9.04 2.23 -7.47
C PHE A 95 -9.62 3.61 -7.17
N HIS A 96 -9.03 4.31 -6.20
CA HIS A 96 -9.51 5.62 -5.80
C HIS A 96 -8.32 6.53 -5.60
N ASN A 97 -8.44 7.74 -6.13
CA ASN A 97 -7.45 8.78 -5.96
C ASN A 97 -8.20 10.09 -5.82
N SER A 98 -8.53 10.47 -4.57
CA SER A 98 -9.34 11.67 -4.36
C SER A 98 -8.60 12.95 -4.72
N ASN A 99 -7.26 12.94 -4.78
CA ASN A 99 -6.41 13.99 -5.36
C ASN A 99 -4.92 13.56 -5.25
N TYR A 100 -4.34 13.03 -6.32
CA TYR A 100 -2.88 12.95 -6.50
C TYR A 100 -2.37 14.26 -7.07
N PHE A 101 -2.87 15.38 -6.56
CA PHE A 101 -2.08 16.60 -6.68
C PHE A 101 -0.99 16.43 -5.64
N ALA A 102 0.11 15.84 -6.10
CA ALA A 102 1.42 15.95 -5.49
C ALA A 102 1.46 17.30 -4.76
N ARG A 103 1.69 17.31 -3.43
CA ARG A 103 1.99 18.54 -2.69
C ARG A 103 2.88 19.38 -3.61
N PRO A 104 2.40 20.48 -4.23
CA PRO A 104 3.21 21.23 -5.19
C PRO A 104 4.42 21.88 -4.51
N ASP A 105 4.52 21.71 -3.20
CA ASP A 105 5.54 22.25 -2.36
C ASP A 105 5.86 21.29 -1.20
N ASN A 106 6.81 20.39 -1.44
CA ASN A 106 7.64 19.81 -0.38
C ASN A 106 8.55 20.88 0.27
N THR A 107 8.07 22.12 0.40
CA THR A 107 8.81 23.30 0.88
C THR A 107 8.61 23.53 2.38
N GLY A 108 7.75 22.76 3.04
CA GLY A 108 7.46 22.93 4.47
C GLY A 108 6.88 24.31 4.80
N ARG A 109 6.22 24.97 3.85
CA ARG A 109 5.55 26.25 4.07
C ARG A 109 4.05 26.05 3.96
N ALA A 110 3.39 26.04 5.11
CA ALA A 110 1.97 26.30 5.17
C ALA A 110 1.67 27.62 4.46
N LEU A 111 0.84 27.59 3.41
CA LEU A 111 0.36 28.80 2.75
C LEU A 111 -0.47 29.60 3.78
N CYS A 112 0.05 30.80 4.09
CA CYS A 112 -0.60 31.84 4.89
C CYS A 112 -1.70 32.56 4.10
#